data_AF-A0A0W8IKD4-F1
#
_entry.id   AF-A0A0W8IKD4-F1
#
_cell.length_a   1.000
_cell.length_b   1.000
_cell.length_c   1.000
_cell.angle_alpha   90.00
_cell.angle_beta   90.00
_cell.angle_gamma   90.00
#
_symmetry.space_group_name_H-M   'P 1'
#
loop_
_entity.id
_entity.type
_entity.pdbx_description
1 polymer ?
#
loop_
_entity_poly.entity_id
_entity_poly.type
_entity_poly.pdbx_seq_one_letter_code
_entity_poly.pdbx_strand_id
1 'polypeptide(L)'
;MSLKNTALSIPRSPWSQPLVGGTLTLIPGRKYPAWLRHGMTWGSTAAVVALVAVPGLGSKALKSTSVQEEPAADVQLSPKARAGYAAMAGASMYGMWRFGWWFDEASEQTLRKLGVPRPRVVLGVAVAASYHFTDDRRHGDSRT
;
A
#
# COMPACT_ATOMS: atom_id res chain seq x y z
N MET A 1 26.49 1.88 21.60
CA MET A 1 25.91 1.94 20.24
C MET A 1 24.48 1.41 20.32
N SER A 2 23.48 2.29 20.15
CA SER A 2 22.08 2.01 20.51
C SER A 2 21.31 1.36 19.35
N LEU A 3 20.96 0.08 19.51
CA LEU A 3 20.13 -0.72 18.58
C LEU A 3 18.71 -0.15 18.34
N LYS A 4 18.30 0.88 19.08
CA LYS A 4 16.94 1.45 19.01
C LYS A 4 16.74 2.41 17.83
N ASN A 5 17.81 2.96 17.25
CA ASN A 5 17.70 3.95 16.18
C ASN A 5 17.53 3.34 14.78
N THR A 6 17.88 2.06 14.59
CA THR A 6 17.87 1.40 13.28
C THR A 6 16.47 0.95 12.86
N ALA A 7 15.60 0.58 13.81
CA ALA A 7 14.26 0.09 13.51
C ALA A 7 13.32 1.18 12.94
N LEU A 8 13.56 2.44 13.29
CA LEU A 8 12.76 3.59 12.86
C LEU A 8 13.23 4.23 11.54
N SER A 9 14.41 3.85 11.02
CA SER A 9 14.94 4.38 9.75
C SER A 9 14.58 3.54 8.52
N ILE A 10 14.20 2.27 8.71
CA ILE A 10 13.80 1.36 7.63
C ILE A 10 12.60 1.89 6.82
N PRO A 11 11.52 2.46 7.40
CA PRO A 11 10.41 2.96 6.59
C PRO A 11 10.70 4.25 5.80
N ARG A 12 11.87 4.89 5.99
CA ARG A 12 12.24 6.18 5.36
C ARG A 12 13.27 6.10 4.25
N SER A 13 13.90 4.94 4.01
CA SER A 13 14.79 4.81 2.86
C SER A 13 13.95 4.68 1.58
N PRO A 14 14.24 5.48 0.52
CA PRO A 14 13.49 5.44 -0.75
C PRO A 14 13.57 4.07 -1.42
N TRP A 15 14.56 3.25 -1.05
CA TRP A 15 14.71 1.89 -1.55
C TRP A 15 13.85 0.86 -0.82
N SER A 16 13.33 1.18 0.36
CA SER A 16 12.64 0.21 1.22
C SER A 16 11.28 -0.17 0.67
N GLN A 17 10.52 0.80 0.16
CA GLN A 17 9.21 0.57 -0.46
C GLN A 17 9.31 -0.27 -1.74
N PRO A 18 10.19 0.04 -2.72
CA PRO A 18 10.37 -0.81 -3.90
C PRO A 18 10.94 -2.19 -3.56
N LEU A 19 11.86 -2.30 -2.58
CA LEU A 19 12.38 -3.60 -2.16
C LEU A 19 11.31 -4.46 -1.49
N VAL A 20 10.51 -3.90 -0.58
CA VAL A 20 9.43 -4.65 0.08
C VAL A 20 8.35 -5.02 -0.92
N GLY A 21 7.91 -4.09 -1.78
CA GLY A 21 6.91 -4.35 -2.82
C GLY A 21 7.37 -5.38 -3.86
N GLY A 22 8.61 -5.25 -4.34
CA GLY A 22 9.24 -6.17 -5.28
C GLY A 22 9.49 -7.56 -4.69
N THR A 23 9.89 -7.65 -3.42
CA THR A 23 10.11 -8.95 -2.75
C THR A 23 8.79 -9.66 -2.48
N LEU A 24 7.75 -8.93 -2.05
CA LEU A 24 6.43 -9.51 -1.79
C LEU A 24 5.73 -10.05 -3.05
N THR A 25 6.10 -9.57 -4.24
CA THR A 25 5.56 -10.03 -5.52
C THR A 25 6.28 -11.26 -6.09
N LEU A 26 7.45 -11.61 -5.52
CA LEU A 26 8.15 -12.86 -5.85
C LEU A 26 7.36 -14.08 -5.38
N ILE A 27 6.63 -13.96 -4.26
CA ILE A 27 5.79 -15.03 -3.74
C ILE A 27 4.37 -14.84 -4.29
N PRO A 28 3.83 -15.84 -5.02
CA PRO A 28 2.44 -15.79 -5.48
C PRO A 28 1.49 -15.58 -4.32
N GLY A 29 0.56 -14.62 -4.44
CA GLY A 29 -0.42 -14.36 -3.38
C GLY A 29 -1.22 -15.61 -2.99
N ARG A 30 -1.44 -16.53 -3.94
CA ARG A 30 -2.11 -17.83 -3.70
C ARG A 30 -1.37 -18.78 -2.78
N LYS A 31 -0.06 -18.60 -2.57
CA LYS A 31 0.75 -19.44 -1.68
C LYS A 31 0.73 -18.95 -0.23
N TYR A 32 0.23 -17.73 0.02
CA TYR A 32 0.08 -17.25 1.38
C TYR A 32 -0.96 -18.08 2.13
N PRO A 33 -0.75 -18.38 3.43
CA PRO A 33 -1.76 -19.07 4.21
C PRO A 33 -3.04 -18.24 4.30
N ALA A 34 -4.19 -18.91 4.46
CA ALA A 34 -5.50 -18.26 4.41
C ALA A 34 -5.64 -17.14 5.45
N TRP A 35 -5.09 -17.34 6.66
CA TRP A 35 -5.09 -16.34 7.72
C TRP A 35 -4.34 -15.06 7.33
N LEU A 36 -3.22 -15.18 6.59
CA LEU A 36 -2.42 -14.03 6.17
C LEU A 36 -3.14 -13.26 5.07
N ARG A 37 -3.71 -13.95 4.07
CA ARG A 37 -4.52 -13.30 3.03
C ARG A 37 -5.72 -12.59 3.62
N HIS A 38 -6.39 -13.23 4.56
CA HIS A 38 -7.53 -12.66 5.26
C HIS A 38 -7.09 -11.43 6.08
N GLY A 39 -5.99 -11.53 6.83
CA GLY A 39 -5.42 -10.43 7.61
C GLY A 39 -4.98 -9.24 6.75
N MET A 40 -4.30 -9.46 5.62
CA MET A 40 -3.91 -8.39 4.70
C MET A 40 -5.13 -7.70 4.09
N THR A 41 -6.12 -8.47 3.65
CA THR A 41 -7.32 -7.95 3.00
C THR A 41 -8.20 -7.20 4.00
N TRP A 42 -8.61 -7.87 5.08
CA TRP A 42 -9.54 -7.31 6.06
C TRP A 42 -8.89 -6.37 7.05
N GLY A 43 -7.64 -6.64 7.45
CA GLY A 43 -6.92 -5.77 8.39
C GLY A 43 -6.67 -4.39 7.81
N SER A 44 -6.21 -4.30 6.55
CA SER A 44 -6.02 -3.01 5.89
C SER A 44 -7.35 -2.35 5.53
N THR A 45 -8.36 -3.11 5.10
CA THR A 45 -9.72 -2.57 4.87
C THR A 45 -10.29 -1.97 6.15
N ALA A 46 -10.23 -2.68 7.27
CA ALA A 46 -10.67 -2.20 8.57
C ALA A 46 -9.86 -0.97 9.02
N ALA A 47 -8.55 -0.93 8.76
CA ALA A 47 -7.72 0.23 9.05
C ALA A 47 -8.16 1.46 8.24
N VAL A 48 -8.39 1.32 6.93
CA VAL A 48 -8.89 2.43 6.08
C VAL A 48 -10.28 2.88 6.55
N VAL A 49 -11.19 1.94 6.81
CA VAL A 49 -12.53 2.25 7.34
C VAL A 49 -12.41 3.01 8.65
N ALA A 50 -11.56 2.56 9.57
CA ALA A 50 -11.38 3.22 10.87
C ALA A 50 -10.81 4.63 10.71
N LEU A 51 -9.84 4.84 9.83
CA LEU A 51 -9.24 6.16 9.58
C LEU A 51 -10.27 7.18 9.05
N VAL A 52 -11.27 6.72 8.30
CA VAL A 52 -12.34 7.56 7.74
C VAL A 52 -13.52 7.69 8.71
N ALA A 53 -13.91 6.60 9.38
CA ALA A 53 -15.08 6.53 10.23
C ALA A 53 -14.87 7.19 11.59
N VAL A 54 -13.65 7.12 12.15
CA VAL A 54 -13.34 7.62 13.49
C VAL A 54 -12.83 9.06 13.41
N PRO A 55 -13.58 10.04 13.95
CA PRO A 55 -13.16 11.44 13.94
C PRO A 55 -11.78 11.61 14.61
N GLY A 56 -10.90 12.38 13.98
CA GLY A 56 -9.56 12.66 14.50
C GLY A 56 -8.56 11.50 14.46
N LEU A 57 -8.95 10.28 14.04
CA LEU A 57 -8.00 9.17 13.92
C LEU A 57 -7.08 9.37 12.71
N GLY A 58 -7.64 9.77 11.56
CA GLY A 58 -6.88 10.08 10.35
C GLY A 58 -5.85 11.19 10.57
N SER A 59 -6.24 12.28 11.22
CA SER A 59 -5.33 13.40 11.51
C SER A 59 -4.24 13.04 12.51
N LYS A 60 -4.52 12.20 13.52
CA LYS A 60 -3.51 11.65 14.44
C LYS A 60 -2.52 10.73 13.72
N ALA A 61 -3.01 9.87 12.81
CA ALA A 61 -2.15 8.98 12.02
C ALA A 61 -1.29 9.75 11.03
N LEU A 62 -1.81 10.82 10.42
CA LEU A 62 -1.04 11.73 9.58
C LEU A 62 0.04 12.44 10.39
N LYS A 63 -0.31 13.04 11.54
CA LYS A 63 0.67 13.71 12.42
C LYS A 63 1.80 12.79 12.92
N SER A 64 1.52 11.50 13.13
CA SER A 64 2.55 10.56 13.56
C SER A 64 3.47 10.10 12.42
N THR A 65 3.07 10.32 11.16
CA THR A 65 3.81 9.86 9.97
C THR A 65 4.39 10.99 9.12
N SER A 66 3.84 12.20 9.17
CA SER A 66 4.35 13.40 8.48
C SER A 66 5.37 14.17 9.35
N VAL A 67 6.41 14.70 8.71
CA VAL A 67 7.30 15.72 9.32
C VAL A 67 6.63 17.12 9.26
N GLN A 68 5.57 17.25 8.46
CA GLN A 68 4.86 18.50 8.24
C GLN A 68 3.67 18.62 9.20
N GLU A 69 3.64 19.75 9.90
CA GLU A 69 2.76 20.06 11.04
C GLU A 69 1.51 20.86 10.62
N GLU A 70 1.19 20.95 9.33
CA GLU A 70 -0.03 21.62 8.92
C GLU A 70 -1.26 20.75 9.22
N PRO A 71 -2.23 21.25 9.99
CA PRO A 71 -3.45 20.52 10.27
C PRO A 71 -4.24 20.41 8.97
N ALA A 72 -4.32 19.21 8.40
CA ALA A 72 -5.31 18.89 7.38
C ALA A 72 -6.67 19.39 7.87
N ALA A 73 -7.29 20.30 7.11
CA ALA A 73 -8.56 20.92 7.46
C ALA A 73 -9.55 19.81 7.87
N ASP A 74 -10.00 19.87 9.13
CA ASP A 74 -10.88 18.84 9.68
C ASP A 74 -12.25 19.03 9.03
N VAL A 75 -12.48 18.31 7.92
CA VAL A 75 -13.75 18.37 7.19
C VAL A 75 -14.82 17.80 8.11
N GLN A 76 -15.63 18.68 8.70
CA GLN A 76 -16.75 18.30 9.55
C GLN A 76 -17.86 17.65 8.72
N LEU A 77 -17.71 16.35 8.48
CA LEU A 77 -18.74 15.51 7.87
C LEU A 77 -19.79 15.15 8.92
N SER A 78 -21.07 15.15 8.50
CA SER A 78 -22.14 14.57 9.30
C SER A 78 -21.89 13.08 9.55
N PRO A 79 -22.38 12.49 10.66
CA PRO A 79 -22.16 11.07 10.95
C PRO A 79 -22.60 10.14 9.82
N LYS A 80 -23.71 10.46 9.15
CA LYS A 80 -24.22 9.69 8.00
C LYS A 80 -23.31 9.80 6.79
N ALA A 81 -22.84 11.01 6.46
CA ALA A 81 -21.90 11.21 5.36
C ALA A 81 -20.58 10.48 5.63
N ARG A 82 -20.06 10.56 6.86
CA ARG A 82 -18.82 9.87 7.26
C ARG A 82 -18.95 8.36 7.17
N ALA A 83 -20.08 7.79 7.61
CA ALA A 83 -20.34 6.36 7.45
C ALA A 83 -20.40 5.95 5.96
N GLY A 84 -21.03 6.76 5.12
CA GLY A 84 -21.06 6.55 3.66
C GLY A 84 -19.66 6.55 3.04
N TYR A 85 -18.84 7.55 3.35
CA TYR A 85 -17.45 7.62 2.88
C TYR A 85 -16.60 6.47 3.41
N ALA A 86 -16.74 6.09 4.68
CA ALA A 86 -16.01 4.97 5.25
C ALA A 86 -16.38 3.64 4.57
N ALA A 87 -17.67 3.43 4.28
CA ALA A 87 -18.12 2.27 3.53
C ALA A 87 -17.56 2.24 2.11
N MET A 88 -17.57 3.38 1.40
CA MET A 88 -16.96 3.48 0.07
C MET A 88 -15.45 3.21 0.11
N ALA A 89 -14.72 3.85 1.02
CA ALA A 89 -13.28 3.67 1.16
C ALA A 89 -12.92 2.21 1.51
N GLY A 90 -13.69 1.60 2.41
CA GLY A 90 -13.56 0.18 2.75
C GLY A 90 -13.83 -0.74 1.55
N ALA A 91 -14.92 -0.50 0.82
CA ALA A 91 -15.25 -1.26 -0.38
C ALA A 91 -14.18 -1.13 -1.48
N SER A 92 -13.67 0.08 -1.70
CA SER A 92 -12.56 0.34 -2.62
C SER A 92 -11.29 -0.40 -2.20
N MET A 93 -10.93 -0.36 -0.92
CA MET A 93 -9.74 -1.05 -0.41
C MET A 93 -9.87 -2.56 -0.53
N TYR A 94 -11.03 -3.13 -0.16
CA TYR A 94 -11.31 -4.55 -0.32
C TYR A 94 -11.27 -4.96 -1.80
N GLY A 95 -11.90 -4.17 -2.68
CA GLY A 95 -11.89 -4.36 -4.12
C GLY A 95 -10.47 -4.34 -4.68
N MET A 96 -9.63 -3.40 -4.24
CA MET A 96 -8.23 -3.30 -4.65
C MET A 96 -7.44 -4.56 -4.30
N TRP A 97 -7.63 -5.14 -3.10
CA TRP A 97 -7.01 -6.41 -2.75
C TRP A 97 -7.51 -7.58 -3.61
N ARG A 98 -8.83 -7.70 -3.80
CA ARG A 98 -9.40 -8.78 -4.61
C ARG A 98 -8.93 -8.70 -6.05
N PHE A 99 -8.86 -7.49 -6.60
CA PHE A 99 -8.29 -7.23 -7.91
C PHE A 99 -6.79 -7.56 -7.94
N GLY A 100 -6.02 -7.14 -6.94
CA GLY A 100 -4.59 -7.45 -6.85
C GLY A 100 -4.30 -8.95 -6.86
N TRP A 101 -5.08 -9.75 -6.12
CA TRP A 101 -4.95 -11.22 -6.13
C TRP A 101 -5.31 -11.84 -7.48
N TRP A 102 -6.34 -11.32 -8.14
CA TRP A 102 -6.70 -11.78 -9.48
C TRP A 102 -5.66 -11.38 -10.53
N PHE A 103 -5.21 -10.14 -10.50
CA PHE A 103 -4.23 -9.58 -11.43
C PHE A 103 -2.90 -10.32 -11.33
N ASP A 104 -2.41 -10.56 -10.10
CA ASP A 104 -1.19 -11.33 -9.85
C ASP A 104 -1.21 -12.71 -10.53
N GLU A 105 -2.36 -13.40 -10.48
CA GLU A 105 -2.56 -14.69 -11.13
C GLU A 105 -2.62 -14.55 -12.65
N ALA A 106 -3.43 -13.61 -13.16
CA ALA A 106 -3.60 -13.37 -14.58
C ALA A 106 -2.29 -12.98 -15.28
N SER A 107 -1.48 -12.13 -14.63
CA SER A 107 -0.18 -11.71 -15.14
C SER A 107 0.82 -12.87 -15.15
N GLU A 108 0.86 -13.70 -14.11
CA GLU A 108 1.73 -14.88 -14.10
C GLU A 108 1.36 -15.87 -15.22
N GLN A 109 0.07 -16.16 -15.38
CA GLN A 109 -0.41 -17.07 -16.43
C GLN A 109 -0.10 -16.53 -17.82
N THR A 110 -0.25 -15.22 -18.04
CA THR A 110 0.07 -14.57 -19.31
C THR A 110 1.57 -14.68 -19.62
N LEU A 111 2.44 -14.40 -18.66
CA LEU A 111 3.90 -14.53 -18.84
C LEU A 111 4.32 -15.98 -19.12
N ARG A 112 3.67 -16.97 -18.48
CA ARG A 112 3.89 -18.39 -18.78
C ARG A 112 3.48 -18.75 -20.21
N LYS A 113 2.34 -18.23 -20.69
CA LYS A 113 1.89 -18.44 -22.08
C LYS A 113 2.87 -17.84 -23.10
N LEU A 114 3.54 -16.74 -22.73
CA LEU A 114 4.59 -16.10 -23.53
C LEU A 114 5.96 -16.80 -23.43
N GLY A 115 6.06 -17.92 -22.72
CA GLY A 115 7.30 -18.69 -22.59
C GLY A 115 8.34 -18.08 -21.66
N VAL A 116 7.95 -17.13 -20.79
CA VAL A 116 8.89 -16.51 -19.85
C VAL A 116 9.32 -17.55 -18.79
N PRO A 117 10.62 -17.86 -18.66
CA PRO A 117 11.10 -18.94 -17.78
C PRO A 117 10.99 -18.60 -16.29
N ARG A 118 11.02 -17.31 -15.91
CA ARG A 118 10.88 -16.85 -14.52
C ARG A 118 9.87 -15.68 -14.41
N PRO A 119 8.56 -15.94 -14.59
CA PRO A 119 7.52 -14.90 -14.56
C PRO A 119 7.54 -14.00 -13.33
N ARG A 120 7.81 -14.58 -12.16
CA ARG A 120 7.81 -13.87 -10.87
C ARG A 120 8.94 -12.88 -10.70
N VAL A 121 10.11 -13.19 -11.25
CA VAL A 121 11.25 -12.26 -11.26
C VAL A 121 10.91 -11.06 -12.13
N VAL A 122 10.29 -11.30 -13.31
CA VAL A 122 9.87 -10.23 -14.22
C VAL A 122 8.82 -9.32 -13.56
N LEU A 123 7.81 -9.91 -12.89
CA LEU A 123 6.80 -9.13 -12.16
C LEU A 123 7.41 -8.32 -11.01
N GLY A 124 8.30 -8.92 -10.22
CA GLY A 124 8.98 -8.23 -9.12
C GLY A 124 9.82 -7.04 -9.61
N VAL A 125 10.56 -7.21 -10.72
CA VAL A 125 11.32 -6.12 -11.34
C VAL A 125 10.40 -5.04 -11.90
N ALA A 126 9.29 -5.42 -12.57
CA ALA A 126 8.33 -4.46 -13.10
C ALA A 126 7.70 -3.61 -11.99
N VAL A 127 7.37 -4.23 -10.85
CA VAL A 127 6.85 -3.52 -9.68
C VAL A 127 7.92 -2.61 -9.08
N ALA A 128 9.15 -3.09 -8.89
CA ALA A 128 10.24 -2.24 -8.40
C ALA A 128 10.51 -1.03 -9.31
N ALA A 129 10.48 -1.23 -10.63
CA ALA A 129 10.61 -0.15 -11.61
C ALA A 129 9.46 0.86 -11.50
N SER A 130 8.21 0.38 -11.33
CA SER A 130 7.06 1.27 -11.18
C SER A 130 7.19 2.22 -9.99
N TYR A 131 7.65 1.72 -8.83
CA TYR A 131 7.93 2.52 -7.64
C TYR A 131 9.03 3.56 -7.89
N HIS A 132 10.13 3.18 -8.55
CA HIS A 132 11.20 4.11 -8.89
C HIS A 132 10.70 5.27 -9.76
N PHE A 133 9.91 4.97 -10.80
CA PHE A 133 9.36 6.00 -11.69
C PHE A 133 8.35 6.92 -10.99
N THR A 134 7.59 6.41 -10.03
CA THR A 134 6.67 7.26 -9.25
C THR A 134 7.39 8.15 -8.24
N ASP A 135 8.55 7.73 -7.74
CA ASP A 135 9.33 8.50 -6.78
C ASP A 135 10.10 9.65 -7.46
N ASP A 136 10.67 9.42 -8.65
CA ASP A 136 11.38 10.46 -9.42
C ASP A 136 10.49 11.64 -9.81
N ARG A 137 9.19 11.39 -10.09
CA ARG A 137 8.22 12.46 -10.40
C ARG A 137 7.97 13.39 -9.21
N ARG A 138 8.12 12.92 -7.97
CA ARG A 138 7.97 13.75 -6.77
C ARG A 138 9.13 14.73 -6.55
N HIS A 139 10.31 14.43 -7.10
CA HIS A 139 11.49 15.29 -6.99
C HIS A 139 11.65 16.25 -8.18
N GLY A 140 11.01 15.99 -9.32
CA GLY A 140 11.02 16.89 -10.48
C GLY A 140 10.24 18.20 -10.27
N ASP A 141 9.12 18.15 -9.54
CA ASP A 141 8.20 19.30 -9.34
C ASP A 141 8.66 20.31 -8.27
N SER A 142 9.78 20.06 -7.59
CA SER A 142 10.32 20.97 -6.55
C SER A 142 11.43 21.90 -7.06
N ARG A 143 11.63 21.98 -8.39
CA ARG A 143 12.67 22.78 -9.05
C ARG A 143 12.13 23.83 -10.05
N THR A 144 10.83 24.11 -10.02
CA THR A 144 10.20 25.22 -10.77
C THR A 144 9.54 26.18 -9.81
#